data_AF-A0AAF0V0J4-F1
#
_entry.id   AF-A0AAF0V0J4-F1
#
_cell.length_a   1.000
_cell.length_b   1.000
_cell.length_c   1.000
_cell.angle_alpha   90.00
_cell.angle_beta   90.00
_cell.angle_gamma   90.00
#
_symmetry.space_group_name_H-M   'P 1'
#
loop_
_entity.id
_entity.type
_entity.pdbx_description
1 polymer ?
#
loop_
_entity_poly.entity_id
_entity_poly.type
_entity_poly.pdbx_seq_one_letter_code
_entity_poly.pdbx_strand_id
1 'polypeptide(L)'
;MNTSIYAYRGFILKDTGERDGRFYSINVPLKDGIDDGSFTRLFKTIISKVVETYLPGAIVLQCGADSLAGDRLGCFNLSIDGHAECVRFVKKFNLPLLVTGGGGYTKENVARCWALETGVLLDTELPNEIPDNDYIKYFAPDYSLKLPGGHIENLNSKSYIGTIKMQVMENLRCLQHAPSVQMQEVPPDFYIPDFDEDEQNPDERVNQHTQDKHIQRDDEYYEGDHDNDNHTDDA
;
A
#
# COMPACT_ATOMS: atom_id res chain seq x y z
N MET A 1 18.24 -6.58 1.29
CA MET A 1 17.33 -7.72 1.01
C MET A 1 16.08 -7.50 1.84
N ASN A 2 14.90 -7.43 1.22
CA ASN A 2 13.66 -6.97 1.86
C ASN A 2 12.78 -8.17 2.23
N THR A 3 12.14 -8.14 3.40
CA THR A 3 11.06 -9.08 3.72
C THR A 3 9.74 -8.51 3.25
N SER A 4 8.99 -9.27 2.45
CA SER A 4 7.64 -8.87 2.00
C SER A 4 6.59 -9.81 2.59
N ILE A 5 5.45 -9.24 2.99
CA ILE A 5 4.32 -9.99 3.52
C ILE A 5 3.10 -9.69 2.67
N TYR A 6 2.49 -10.72 2.11
CA TYR A 6 1.29 -10.60 1.30
C TYR A 6 0.16 -11.41 1.93
N ALA A 7 -1.01 -10.78 2.08
CA ALA A 7 -2.21 -11.40 2.63
C ALA A 7 -3.37 -11.26 1.65
N TYR A 8 -3.42 -12.14 0.65
CA TYR A 8 -4.45 -12.13 -0.39
C TYR A 8 -4.85 -13.56 -0.81
N ARG A 9 -5.97 -13.65 -1.54
CA ARG A 9 -6.40 -14.87 -2.21
C ARG A 9 -5.46 -15.19 -3.38
N GLY A 10 -5.17 -16.48 -3.60
CA GLY A 10 -4.39 -16.95 -4.76
C GLY A 10 -2.88 -17.13 -4.51
N PHE A 11 -2.34 -16.62 -3.40
CA PHE A 11 -0.96 -16.90 -3.03
C PHE A 11 -0.77 -18.32 -2.49
N ILE A 12 0.36 -18.93 -2.83
CA ILE A 12 0.70 -20.28 -2.40
C ILE A 12 1.57 -20.17 -1.14
N LEU A 13 1.14 -20.80 -0.05
CA LEU A 13 1.86 -20.76 1.23
C LEU A 13 3.29 -21.33 1.15
N LYS A 14 3.55 -22.19 0.17
CA LYS A 14 4.89 -22.76 -0.09
C LYS A 14 5.82 -21.80 -0.86
N ASP A 15 5.28 -20.73 -1.44
CA ASP A 15 6.11 -19.70 -2.04
C ASP A 15 6.77 -18.89 -0.92
N THR A 16 8.08 -19.08 -0.80
CA THR A 16 8.91 -18.51 0.26
C THR A 16 10.08 -17.70 -0.31
N GLY A 17 10.05 -17.38 -1.60
CA GLY A 17 11.20 -16.79 -2.31
C GLY A 17 12.26 -17.83 -2.68
N GLU A 18 13.28 -17.40 -3.42
CA GLU A 18 14.31 -18.25 -3.98
C GLU A 18 15.73 -17.78 -3.63
N ARG A 19 16.69 -18.71 -3.72
CA ARG A 19 18.12 -18.46 -3.47
C ARG A 19 18.32 -17.77 -2.11
N ASP A 20 19.07 -16.68 -2.07
CA ASP A 20 19.36 -15.94 -0.85
C ASP A 20 18.10 -15.26 -0.27
N GLY A 21 17.06 -15.06 -1.07
CA GLY A 21 15.76 -14.51 -0.65
C GLY A 21 14.79 -15.57 -0.10
N ARG A 22 15.22 -16.83 0.03
CA ARG A 22 14.38 -17.90 0.59
C ARG A 22 14.06 -17.59 2.06
N PHE A 23 12.78 -17.79 2.41
CA PHE A 23 12.13 -17.42 3.68
C PHE A 23 11.89 -15.93 3.90
N TYR A 24 12.40 -15.03 3.05
CA TYR A 24 12.13 -13.59 3.12
C TYR A 24 10.82 -13.18 2.42
N SER A 25 10.11 -14.12 1.79
CA SER A 25 8.74 -13.91 1.33
C SER A 25 7.76 -14.69 2.21
N ILE A 26 6.79 -14.00 2.79
CA ILE A 26 5.79 -14.59 3.67
C ILE A 26 4.40 -14.36 3.08
N ASN A 27 3.75 -15.44 2.69
CA ASN A 27 2.41 -15.42 2.11
C ASN A 27 1.38 -15.99 3.10
N VAL A 28 0.31 -15.24 3.35
CA VAL A 28 -0.78 -15.61 4.26
C VAL A 28 -2.06 -15.79 3.43
N PRO A 29 -2.30 -16.98 2.84
CA PRO A 29 -3.50 -17.20 2.05
C PRO A 29 -4.73 -17.22 2.94
N LEU A 30 -5.75 -16.45 2.57
CA LEU A 30 -7.02 -16.38 3.28
C LEU A 30 -8.17 -16.72 2.33
N LYS A 31 -9.28 -17.18 2.89
CA LYS A 31 -10.53 -17.42 2.19
C LYS A 31 -11.44 -16.19 2.32
N ASP A 32 -12.51 -16.21 1.55
CA ASP A 32 -13.52 -15.17 1.51
C ASP A 32 -14.16 -14.93 2.89
N GLY A 33 -14.61 -13.69 3.11
CA GLY A 33 -15.40 -13.29 4.26
C GLY A 33 -14.63 -13.18 5.57
N ILE A 34 -13.30 -13.08 5.57
CA ILE A 34 -12.56 -12.90 6.83
C ILE A 34 -13.03 -11.64 7.57
N ASP A 35 -13.30 -11.78 8.87
CA ASP A 35 -13.72 -10.70 9.76
C ASP A 35 -12.56 -10.00 10.46
N ASP A 36 -12.84 -8.82 11.02
CA ASP A 36 -11.87 -7.99 11.75
C ASP A 36 -11.15 -8.75 12.86
N GLY A 37 -11.90 -9.49 13.68
CA GLY A 37 -11.36 -10.18 14.84
C GLY A 37 -10.37 -11.29 14.48
N SER A 38 -10.64 -12.01 13.39
CA SER A 38 -9.78 -13.07 12.87
C SER A 38 -8.56 -12.49 12.15
N PHE A 39 -8.77 -11.48 11.29
CA PHE A 39 -7.72 -10.84 10.52
C PHE A 39 -6.73 -10.11 11.42
N THR A 40 -7.19 -9.18 12.26
CA THR A 40 -6.32 -8.36 13.12
C THR A 40 -5.51 -9.21 14.10
N ARG A 41 -6.10 -10.28 14.66
CA ARG A 41 -5.40 -11.21 15.56
C ARG A 41 -4.28 -11.94 14.82
N LEU A 42 -4.56 -12.45 13.62
CA LEU A 42 -3.57 -13.15 12.81
C LEU A 42 -2.46 -12.19 12.37
N PHE A 43 -2.84 -11.01 11.85
CA PHE A 43 -1.93 -9.95 11.43
C PHE A 43 -0.95 -9.57 12.53
N LYS A 44 -1.46 -9.15 13.70
CA LYS A 44 -0.61 -8.76 14.85
C LYS A 44 0.36 -9.86 15.24
N THR A 45 -0.10 -11.11 15.26
CA THR A 45 0.72 -12.27 15.61
C THR A 45 1.88 -12.47 14.63
N ILE A 46 1.60 -12.42 13.32
CA ILE A 46 2.61 -12.62 12.27
C ILE A 46 3.57 -11.43 12.22
N ILE A 47 3.04 -10.20 12.18
CA ILE A 47 3.86 -8.99 12.07
C ILE A 47 4.77 -8.82 13.28
N SER A 48 4.29 -9.05 14.52
CA SER A 48 5.16 -9.06 15.70
C SER A 48 6.36 -9.98 15.51
N LYS A 49 6.11 -11.21 15.03
CA LYS A 49 7.19 -12.19 14.86
C LYS A 49 8.14 -11.81 13.73
N VAL A 50 7.63 -11.19 12.66
CA VAL A 50 8.48 -10.68 11.59
C VAL A 50 9.38 -9.58 12.11
N VAL A 51 8.86 -8.58 12.81
CA VAL A 51 9.67 -7.48 13.35
C VAL A 51 10.71 -8.00 14.34
N GLU A 52 10.34 -8.95 15.22
CA GLU A 52 11.24 -9.60 16.18
C GLU A 52 12.39 -10.36 15.50
N THR A 53 12.09 -11.15 14.46
CA THR A 53 13.10 -12.02 13.82
C THR A 53 13.91 -11.27 12.76
N TYR A 54 13.25 -10.49 11.91
CA TYR A 54 13.88 -9.81 10.78
C TYR A 54 14.60 -8.53 11.21
N LEU A 55 14.15 -7.84 12.26
CA LEU A 55 14.73 -6.57 12.74
C LEU A 55 14.83 -5.50 11.63
N PRO A 56 13.69 -5.08 11.03
CA PRO A 56 13.69 -4.10 9.94
C PRO A 56 14.17 -2.71 10.42
N GLY A 57 14.92 -2.01 9.58
CA GLY A 57 15.27 -0.59 9.78
C GLY A 57 14.18 0.39 9.33
N ALA A 58 13.25 -0.05 8.49
CA ALA A 58 12.09 0.71 8.02
C ALA A 58 10.96 -0.24 7.62
N ILE A 59 9.73 0.26 7.56
CA ILE A 59 8.54 -0.48 7.13
C ILE A 59 7.86 0.28 6.00
N VAL A 60 7.52 -0.43 4.92
CA VAL A 60 6.56 0.03 3.92
C VAL A 60 5.26 -0.73 4.13
N LEU A 61 4.19 -0.01 4.45
CA LEU A 61 2.85 -0.57 4.65
C LEU A 61 1.95 -0.16 3.48
N GLN A 62 1.51 -1.14 2.71
CA GLN A 62 0.54 -0.95 1.65
C GLN A 62 -0.87 -1.15 2.23
N CYS A 63 -1.71 -0.12 2.11
CA CYS A 63 -3.06 -0.06 2.68
C CYS A 63 -4.14 -0.22 1.60
N GLY A 64 -4.17 -1.38 0.95
CA GLY A 64 -5.18 -1.72 -0.06
C GLY A 64 -6.58 -1.79 0.55
N ALA A 65 -7.44 -0.87 0.14
CA ALA A 65 -8.83 -0.77 0.59
C ALA A 65 -9.77 -1.77 -0.11
N ASP A 66 -9.27 -2.61 -1.03
CA ASP A 66 -10.03 -3.72 -1.63
C ASP A 66 -10.28 -4.90 -0.67
N SER A 67 -9.63 -4.89 0.50
CA SER A 67 -9.89 -5.82 1.59
C SER A 67 -11.13 -5.45 2.44
N LEU A 68 -11.72 -4.28 2.20
CA LEU A 68 -12.90 -3.81 2.92
C LEU A 68 -14.17 -4.55 2.52
N ALA A 69 -15.11 -4.65 3.45
CA ALA A 69 -16.45 -5.14 3.19
C ALA A 69 -17.15 -4.28 2.12
N GLY A 70 -17.82 -4.94 1.17
CA GLY A 70 -18.57 -4.28 0.11
C GLY A 70 -17.70 -3.69 -1.01
N ASP A 71 -16.43 -4.07 -1.10
CA ASP A 71 -15.61 -3.78 -2.28
C ASP A 71 -16.17 -4.48 -3.54
N ARG A 72 -15.97 -3.89 -4.72
CA ARG A 72 -16.49 -4.42 -5.99
C ARG A 72 -15.75 -5.66 -6.48
N LEU A 73 -14.46 -5.80 -6.15
CA LEU A 73 -13.61 -6.90 -6.58
C LEU A 73 -13.15 -7.77 -5.40
N GLY A 74 -12.97 -7.15 -4.23
CA GLY A 74 -12.64 -7.79 -2.98
C GLY A 74 -13.72 -8.74 -2.46
N CYS A 75 -13.29 -9.76 -1.74
CA CYS A 75 -14.18 -10.77 -1.14
C CYS A 75 -13.99 -10.91 0.37
N PHE A 76 -13.33 -9.92 1.00
CA PHE A 76 -13.16 -9.87 2.46
C PHE A 76 -14.31 -9.12 3.12
N ASN A 77 -14.35 -9.16 4.45
CA ASN A 77 -15.40 -8.54 5.24
C ASN A 77 -14.82 -7.64 6.35
N LEU A 78 -13.76 -6.89 6.03
CA LEU A 78 -13.13 -5.99 6.99
C LEU A 78 -13.91 -4.67 7.10
N SER A 79 -14.07 -4.20 8.33
CA SER A 79 -14.49 -2.82 8.57
C SER A 79 -13.31 -1.86 8.37
N ILE A 80 -13.64 -0.58 8.20
CA ILE A 80 -12.64 0.49 8.15
C ILE A 80 -11.82 0.55 9.45
N ASP A 81 -12.47 0.33 10.61
CA ASP A 81 -11.77 0.27 11.90
C ASP A 81 -10.84 -0.95 12.01
N GLY A 82 -11.28 -2.10 11.49
CA GLY A 82 -10.47 -3.33 11.44
C GLY A 82 -9.23 -3.16 10.57
N HIS A 83 -9.36 -2.49 9.42
CA HIS A 83 -8.25 -2.16 8.55
C HIS A 83 -7.29 -1.15 9.21
N ALA A 84 -7.82 -0.05 9.77
CA ALA A 84 -7.02 0.98 10.44
C ALA A 84 -6.31 0.46 11.70
N GLU A 85 -6.80 -0.62 12.34
CA GLU A 85 -6.09 -1.27 13.45
C GLU A 85 -4.75 -1.89 13.01
N CYS A 86 -4.61 -2.31 11.75
CA CYS A 86 -3.32 -2.76 11.22
C CYS A 86 -2.31 -1.61 11.15
N VAL A 87 -2.73 -0.45 10.64
CA VAL A 87 -1.90 0.77 10.62
C VAL A 87 -1.50 1.17 12.04
N ARG A 88 -2.49 1.23 12.95
CA ARG A 88 -2.26 1.56 14.37
C ARG A 88 -1.27 0.60 15.03
N PHE A 89 -1.34 -0.68 14.68
CA PHE A 89 -0.44 -1.69 15.21
C PHE A 89 0.99 -1.53 14.68
N VAL A 90 1.16 -1.36 13.37
CA VAL A 90 2.48 -1.18 12.75
C VAL A 90 3.15 0.10 13.25
N LYS A 91 2.41 1.20 13.37
CA LYS A 91 2.91 2.47 13.89
C LYS A 91 3.57 2.34 15.27
N LYS A 92 3.07 1.44 16.14
CA LYS A 92 3.60 1.24 17.50
C LYS A 92 5.04 0.72 17.56
N PHE A 93 5.58 0.18 16.46
CA PHE A 93 6.98 -0.25 16.42
C PHE A 93 7.95 0.93 16.41
N ASN A 94 7.49 2.17 16.16
CA ASN A 94 8.31 3.39 16.14
C ASN A 94 9.52 3.28 15.19
N LEU A 95 9.32 2.64 14.04
CA LEU A 95 10.28 2.56 12.94
C LEU A 95 9.88 3.57 11.86
N PRO A 96 10.83 4.05 11.04
CA PRO A 96 10.51 4.78 9.81
C PRO A 96 9.45 4.04 9.00
N LEU A 97 8.29 4.68 8.80
CA LEU A 97 7.11 4.06 8.23
C LEU A 97 6.66 4.85 7.00
N LEU A 98 6.68 4.21 5.84
CA LEU A 98 6.04 4.70 4.62
C LEU A 98 4.69 3.99 4.46
N VAL A 99 3.61 4.75 4.44
CA VAL A 99 2.26 4.22 4.16
C VAL A 99 1.86 4.59 2.75
N THR A 100 1.36 3.60 1.99
CA THR A 100 0.95 3.75 0.59
C THR A 100 -0.49 3.28 0.42
N GLY A 101 -1.19 3.82 -0.58
CA GLY A 101 -2.50 3.32 -0.98
C GLY A 101 -2.40 2.01 -1.76
N GLY A 102 -3.35 1.76 -2.67
CA GLY A 102 -3.32 0.67 -3.65
C GLY A 102 -4.72 0.30 -4.10
N GLY A 103 -5.05 -1.00 -4.13
CA GLY A 103 -6.38 -1.46 -4.55
C GLY A 103 -7.53 -0.87 -3.73
N GLY A 104 -8.73 -0.83 -4.31
CA GLY A 104 -9.93 -0.28 -3.69
C GLY A 104 -10.91 0.20 -4.75
N TYR A 105 -12.03 -0.49 -4.90
CA TYR A 105 -12.90 -0.38 -6.07
C TYR A 105 -14.32 0.10 -5.71
N THR A 106 -14.63 0.18 -4.42
CA THR A 106 -15.73 1.01 -3.90
C THR A 106 -15.16 2.34 -3.38
N LYS A 107 -15.02 3.31 -4.29
CA LYS A 107 -14.29 4.58 -4.08
C LYS A 107 -14.70 5.35 -2.82
N GLU A 108 -15.97 5.29 -2.44
CA GLU A 108 -16.50 5.93 -1.25
C GLU A 108 -15.90 5.32 0.03
N ASN A 109 -15.69 4.00 0.03
CA ASN A 109 -15.06 3.29 1.14
C ASN A 109 -13.55 3.50 1.15
N VAL A 110 -12.93 3.62 -0.03
CA VAL A 110 -11.51 3.99 -0.15
C VAL A 110 -11.25 5.34 0.51
N ALA A 111 -12.05 6.35 0.17
CA ALA A 111 -11.94 7.70 0.75
C ALA A 111 -12.10 7.68 2.27
N ARG A 112 -13.12 6.97 2.79
CA ARG A 112 -13.32 6.81 4.24
C ARG A 112 -12.14 6.12 4.92
N CYS A 113 -11.63 5.05 4.31
CA CYS A 113 -10.54 4.24 4.87
C CYS A 113 -9.26 5.06 5.01
N TRP A 114 -8.78 5.64 3.91
CA TRP A 114 -7.53 6.40 3.92
C TRP A 114 -7.63 7.69 4.74
N ALA A 115 -8.81 8.31 4.83
CA ALA A 115 -9.04 9.42 5.76
C ALA A 115 -8.87 8.96 7.22
N LEU A 116 -9.49 7.85 7.63
CA LEU A 116 -9.34 7.33 8.99
C LEU A 116 -7.90 6.90 9.29
N GLU A 117 -7.24 6.23 8.36
CA GLU A 117 -5.85 5.82 8.50
C GLU A 117 -4.90 7.01 8.63
N THR A 118 -5.17 8.10 7.90
CA THR A 118 -4.44 9.36 8.06
C THR A 118 -4.63 9.93 9.46
N GLY A 119 -5.86 9.92 9.99
CA GLY A 119 -6.12 10.28 11.39
C GLY A 119 -5.31 9.43 12.38
N VAL A 120 -5.23 8.12 12.16
CA VAL A 120 -4.40 7.20 12.97
C VAL A 120 -2.92 7.56 12.88
N LEU A 121 -2.41 7.86 11.70
CA LEU A 121 -1.01 8.26 11.50
C LEU A 121 -0.69 9.59 12.18
N LEU A 122 -1.65 10.52 12.26
CA LEU A 122 -1.54 11.81 12.94
C LEU A 122 -1.89 11.76 14.44
N ASP A 123 -2.16 10.59 15.02
CA ASP A 123 -2.66 10.44 16.40
C ASP A 123 -3.89 11.32 16.70
N THR A 124 -4.76 11.49 15.70
CA THR A 124 -5.94 12.34 15.75
C THR A 124 -7.20 11.51 15.59
N GLU A 125 -8.13 11.62 16.54
CA GLU A 125 -9.45 11.01 16.41
C GLU A 125 -10.32 11.84 15.46
N LEU A 126 -10.82 11.19 14.40
CA LEU A 126 -11.74 11.82 13.47
C LEU A 126 -13.19 11.61 13.92
N PRO A 127 -14.06 12.63 13.79
CA PRO A 127 -15.48 12.46 14.02
C PRO A 127 -16.07 11.46 13.03
N ASN A 128 -17.14 10.78 13.43
CA ASN A 128 -17.82 9.85 12.52
C ASN A 128 -18.63 10.57 11.43
N GLU A 129 -18.99 11.83 11.64
CA GLU A 129 -19.67 12.66 10.65
C GLU A 129 -18.66 13.17 9.61
N ILE A 130 -18.98 12.99 8.33
CA ILE A 130 -18.13 13.49 7.25
C ILE A 130 -18.37 14.99 7.10
N PRO A 131 -17.33 15.84 7.14
CA PRO A 131 -17.48 17.27 6.96
C PRO A 131 -17.96 17.61 5.55
N ASP A 132 -18.63 18.76 5.40
CA ASP A 132 -19.07 19.22 4.08
C ASP A 132 -17.90 19.33 3.10
N ASN A 133 -18.11 18.86 1.87
CA ASN A 133 -17.10 18.81 0.82
C ASN A 133 -17.74 18.63 -0.56
N ASP A 134 -16.99 18.90 -1.63
CA ASP A 134 -17.47 18.83 -3.01
C ASP A 134 -18.08 17.47 -3.40
N TYR A 135 -17.65 16.41 -2.72
CA TYR A 135 -18.04 15.03 -2.98
C TYR A 135 -19.02 14.47 -1.94
N ILE A 136 -19.59 15.29 -1.05
CA ILE A 136 -20.41 14.84 0.10
C ILE A 136 -21.58 13.93 -0.33
N LYS A 137 -22.15 14.19 -1.53
CA LYS A 137 -23.25 13.41 -2.11
C LYS A 137 -22.92 11.94 -2.34
N TYR A 138 -21.64 11.58 -2.51
CA TYR A 138 -21.21 10.19 -2.66
C TYR A 138 -21.34 9.40 -1.35
N PHE A 139 -21.39 10.07 -0.20
CA PHE A 139 -21.45 9.42 1.12
C PHE A 139 -22.87 9.26 1.67
N ALA A 140 -23.88 9.63 0.89
CA ALA A 140 -25.29 9.41 1.22
C ALA A 140 -25.62 7.90 1.34
N PRO A 141 -26.64 7.52 2.13
CA PRO A 141 -27.49 8.38 2.95
C PRO A 141 -26.92 8.69 4.33
N ASP A 142 -25.89 7.96 4.77
CA ASP A 142 -25.43 7.98 6.16
C ASP A 142 -24.52 9.16 6.48
N TYR A 143 -23.80 9.69 5.48
CA TYR A 143 -22.79 10.74 5.61
C TYR A 143 -21.77 10.46 6.73
N SER A 144 -21.52 9.17 6.99
CA SER A 144 -20.65 8.69 8.05
C SER A 144 -19.35 8.12 7.53
N LEU A 145 -18.28 8.30 8.31
CA LEU A 145 -16.96 7.77 8.05
C LEU A 145 -16.94 6.25 8.29
N LYS A 146 -17.60 5.77 9.34
CA LYS A 146 -17.71 4.35 9.67
C LYS A 146 -19.01 3.79 9.13
N LEU A 147 -18.91 2.63 8.50
CA LEU A 147 -20.03 1.88 7.96
C LEU A 147 -20.30 0.63 8.81
N PRO A 148 -21.57 0.18 8.90
CA PRO A 148 -21.87 -1.13 9.45
C PRO A 148 -21.17 -2.21 8.60
N GLY A 149 -20.57 -3.20 9.26
CA GLY A 149 -19.87 -4.29 8.58
C GLY A 149 -20.79 -5.11 7.66
N GLY A 150 -20.21 -5.78 6.66
CA GLY A 150 -20.95 -6.59 5.71
C GLY A 150 -21.45 -7.91 6.29
N HIS A 151 -22.48 -8.49 5.65
CA HIS A 151 -23.02 -9.82 5.96
C HIS A 151 -22.46 -10.88 5.00
N ILE A 152 -21.14 -11.06 4.99
CA ILE A 152 -20.49 -12.16 4.26
C ILE A 152 -20.15 -13.27 5.26
N GLU A 153 -20.46 -14.52 4.90
CA GLU A 153 -20.07 -15.67 5.71
C GLU A 153 -18.55 -15.81 5.76
N ASN A 154 -17.98 -15.94 6.96
CA ASN A 154 -16.56 -16.12 7.13
C ASN A 154 -16.16 -17.58 6.87
N LEU A 155 -15.54 -17.86 5.72
CA LEU A 155 -15.09 -19.20 5.33
C LEU A 155 -13.75 -19.60 5.98
N ASN A 156 -13.18 -18.74 6.84
CA ASN A 156 -11.93 -18.95 7.53
C ASN A 156 -12.16 -19.57 8.91
N SER A 157 -12.35 -20.88 8.95
CA SER A 157 -12.49 -21.60 10.22
C SER A 157 -11.28 -21.38 11.14
N LYS A 158 -11.49 -21.44 12.46
CA LYS A 158 -10.41 -21.30 13.45
C LYS A 158 -9.29 -22.32 13.24
N SER A 159 -9.62 -23.54 12.82
CA SER A 159 -8.64 -24.58 12.50
C SER A 159 -7.82 -24.22 11.27
N TYR A 160 -8.44 -23.70 10.21
CA TYR A 160 -7.74 -23.25 9.01
C TYR A 160 -6.75 -22.12 9.29
N ILE A 161 -7.19 -21.07 10.00
CA ILE A 161 -6.32 -19.97 10.45
C ILE A 161 -5.19 -20.49 11.35
N GLY A 162 -5.49 -21.45 12.23
CA GLY A 162 -4.50 -22.11 13.08
C GLY A 162 -3.40 -22.79 12.27
N THR A 163 -3.77 -23.55 11.23
CA THR A 163 -2.82 -24.21 10.33
C THR A 163 -1.94 -23.22 9.59
N ILE A 164 -2.52 -22.16 9.00
CA ILE A 164 -1.76 -21.11 8.31
C ILE A 164 -0.77 -20.46 9.27
N LYS A 165 -1.24 -20.07 10.46
CA LYS A 165 -0.40 -19.46 11.49
C LYS A 165 0.78 -20.36 11.82
N MET A 166 0.55 -21.65 12.09
CA MET A 166 1.64 -22.58 12.41
C MET A 166 2.68 -22.66 11.29
N GLN A 167 2.23 -22.74 10.05
CA GLN A 167 3.12 -22.89 8.90
C GLN A 167 3.92 -21.60 8.61
N VAL A 168 3.29 -20.42 8.73
CA VAL A 168 3.99 -19.13 8.65
C VAL A 168 5.02 -19.00 9.77
N MET A 169 4.68 -19.41 10.98
CA MET A 169 5.61 -19.40 12.11
C MET A 169 6.80 -20.33 11.90
N GLU A 170 6.60 -21.48 11.26
CA GLU A 170 7.69 -22.39 10.92
C GLU A 170 8.63 -21.78 9.88
N ASN A 171 8.08 -21.16 8.82
CA ASN A 171 8.89 -20.44 7.83
C ASN A 171 9.71 -19.32 8.49
N LEU A 172 9.10 -18.57 9.41
CA LEU A 172 9.76 -17.51 10.17
C LEU A 172 10.88 -18.00 11.09
N ARG A 173 10.86 -19.27 11.53
CA ARG A 173 11.98 -19.86 12.29
C ARG A 173 13.21 -20.12 11.43
N CYS A 174 13.02 -20.30 10.12
CA CYS A 174 14.11 -20.48 9.17
C CYS A 174 14.72 -19.15 8.71
N LEU A 175 14.05 -18.03 8.97
CA LEU A 175 14.56 -16.70 8.66
C LEU A 175 15.76 -16.37 9.55
N GLN A 176 16.89 -16.02 8.94
CA GLN A 176 17.98 -15.35 9.62
C GLN A 176 17.67 -13.85 9.68
N HIS A 177 18.15 -13.14 10.70
CA HIS A 177 17.95 -11.68 10.85
C HIS A 177 18.30 -10.92 9.56
N ALA A 178 17.81 -9.68 9.40
CA ALA A 178 18.08 -8.89 8.19
C ALA A 178 19.57 -8.94 7.82
N PRO A 179 19.91 -9.35 6.59
CA PRO A 179 21.29 -9.37 6.14
C PRO A 179 21.76 -7.92 6.11
N SER A 180 22.91 -7.65 6.74
CA SER A 180 23.48 -6.31 6.78
C SER A 180 23.83 -5.87 5.35
N VAL A 181 23.02 -4.98 4.79
CA VAL A 181 23.35 -4.28 3.55
C VAL A 181 23.84 -2.90 3.96
N GLN A 182 25.10 -2.61 3.64
CA GLN A 182 25.68 -1.29 3.88
C GLN A 182 24.94 -0.28 3.00
N MET A 183 24.44 0.80 3.59
CA MET A 183 23.90 1.92 2.81
C MET A 183 25.03 2.42 1.90
N GLN A 184 24.81 2.36 0.60
CA GLN A 184 25.75 2.86 -0.40
C GLN A 184 25.23 4.21 -0.87
N GLU A 185 26.11 5.22 -0.91
CA GLU A 185 25.76 6.47 -1.57
C GLU A 185 25.37 6.17 -3.02
N VAL A 186 24.27 6.77 -3.46
CA VAL A 186 23.80 6.66 -4.84
C VAL A 186 24.92 7.18 -5.74
N PRO A 187 25.42 6.38 -6.70
CA PRO A 187 26.45 6.86 -7.63
C PRO A 187 25.97 8.13 -8.35
N PRO A 188 26.85 9.12 -8.57
CA PRO A 188 26.48 10.40 -9.20
C PRO A 188 25.74 10.25 -10.53
N ASP A 189 25.99 9.16 -11.27
CA ASP A 189 25.37 8.89 -12.57
C ASP A 189 23.85 8.65 -12.51
N PHE A 190 23.30 8.37 -11.32
CA PHE A 190 21.86 8.20 -11.07
C PHE A 190 21.19 9.48 -10.57
N TYR A 191 21.93 10.56 -10.32
CA TYR A 191 21.34 11.88 -10.17
C TYR A 191 20.83 12.32 -11.53
N ILE A 192 19.51 12.31 -11.70
CA ILE A 192 18.84 13.10 -12.72
C ILE A 192 18.71 14.48 -12.07
N PRO A 193 19.41 15.52 -12.55
CA PRO A 193 19.15 16.87 -12.09
C PRO A 193 17.67 17.17 -12.33
N ASP A 194 17.00 17.80 -11.37
CA ASP A 194 15.66 18.34 -11.62
C ASP A 194 15.74 19.22 -12.86
N PHE A 195 15.08 18.78 -13.93
CA PHE A 195 15.09 19.43 -15.22
C PHE A 195 13.90 20.40 -15.21
N ASP A 196 14.11 21.60 -14.68
CA ASP A 196 13.15 22.69 -14.86
C ASP A 196 13.36 23.25 -16.28
N GLU A 197 12.46 22.88 -17.20
CA GLU A 197 12.43 23.44 -18.57
C GLU A 197 12.27 24.97 -18.53
N ASP A 198 11.60 25.50 -17.51
CA ASP A 198 11.35 26.93 -17.32
C ASP A 198 12.60 27.76 -16.97
N GLU A 199 13.71 27.13 -16.56
CA GLU A 199 14.97 27.82 -16.22
C GLU A 199 16.00 27.86 -17.36
N GLN A 200 15.73 27.23 -18.51
CA GLN A 200 16.69 27.19 -19.61
C GLN A 200 16.62 28.43 -20.51
N ASN A 201 17.79 29.03 -20.74
CA ASN A 201 17.95 30.08 -21.74
C ASN A 201 17.88 29.43 -23.13
N PRO A 202 16.91 29.79 -24.01
CA PRO A 202 16.69 29.14 -25.31
C PRO A 202 17.88 29.25 -26.28
N ASP A 203 18.85 30.12 -26.00
CA ASP A 203 20.07 30.29 -26.79
C ASP A 203 21.25 29.40 -26.32
N GLU A 204 21.12 28.65 -25.22
CA GLU A 204 22.16 27.75 -24.73
C GLU A 204 21.95 26.32 -25.24
N ARG A 205 22.98 25.77 -25.91
CA ARG A 205 22.95 24.40 -26.42
C ARG A 205 23.05 23.39 -25.27
N VAL A 206 21.97 22.67 -25.00
CA VAL A 206 21.92 21.56 -24.06
C VAL A 206 22.87 20.43 -24.50
N ASN A 207 23.60 19.84 -23.55
CA ASN A 207 24.62 18.84 -23.81
C ASN A 207 23.97 17.53 -24.33
N GLN A 208 24.59 16.86 -25.31
CA GLN A 208 24.01 15.69 -26.00
C GLN A 208 23.65 14.53 -25.06
N HIS A 209 24.43 14.37 -23.97
CA HIS A 209 24.15 13.38 -22.92
C HIS A 209 22.81 13.59 -22.20
N THR A 210 22.33 14.82 -22.16
CA THR A 210 21.09 15.21 -21.48
C THR A 210 19.89 14.99 -22.39
N GLN A 211 20.02 15.21 -23.69
CA GLN A 211 19.01 14.85 -24.69
C GLN A 211 18.81 13.35 -24.79
N ASP A 212 19.90 12.56 -24.78
CA ASP A 212 19.83 11.09 -24.92
C ASP A 212 19.14 10.38 -23.73
N LYS A 213 19.02 11.05 -22.57
CA LYS A 213 18.30 10.53 -21.39
C LYS A 213 16.83 10.93 -21.37
N HIS A 214 16.39 11.80 -22.29
CA HIS A 214 14.99 12.19 -22.42
C HIS A 214 14.22 11.09 -23.15
N ILE A 215 13.52 10.24 -22.40
CA ILE A 215 12.61 9.24 -22.97
C ILE A 215 11.21 9.85 -22.90
N GLN A 216 10.81 10.55 -23.97
CA GLN A 216 9.39 10.82 -24.20
C GLN A 216 8.73 9.49 -24.55
N ARG A 217 7.74 9.08 -23.77
CA ARG A 217 6.97 7.89 -24.08
C ARG A 217 5.90 8.24 -25.10
N ASP A 218 5.73 7.39 -26.12
CA ASP A 218 4.75 7.58 -27.19
C ASP A 218 3.28 7.61 -26.68
N ASP A 219 3.03 7.30 -25.39
CA ASP A 219 1.71 7.29 -24.76
C ASP A 219 1.44 8.48 -23.81
N GLU A 220 2.33 9.47 -23.74
CA GLU A 220 2.10 10.71 -22.98
C GLU A 220 1.17 11.66 -23.76
N TYR A 221 0.01 11.97 -23.16
CA TYR A 221 -1.02 12.87 -23.70
C TYR A 221 -0.86 14.32 -23.22
N TYR A 222 0.32 14.72 -22.73
CA TYR A 222 0.58 16.10 -22.33
C TYR A 222 1.14 16.89 -23.52
N GLU A 223 0.54 18.06 -23.74
CA GLU A 223 0.88 19.04 -24.79
C GLU A 223 2.34 19.47 -24.63
N GLY A 224 3.21 19.00 -25.53
CA GLY A 224 4.60 19.47 -25.62
C GLY A 224 4.73 20.61 -26.63
N ASP A 225 5.85 21.32 -26.60
CA ASP A 225 6.21 22.48 -27.45
C ASP A 225 6.25 22.21 -28.98
N HIS A 226 5.79 21.05 -29.42
CA HIS A 226 5.62 20.67 -30.82
C HIS A 226 4.16 20.41 -31.23
N ASP A 227 3.18 20.71 -30.38
CA ASP A 227 1.78 20.74 -30.82
C ASP A 227 1.55 21.90 -31.78
N ASN A 228 1.16 21.57 -33.00
CA ASN A 228 0.90 22.54 -34.08
C ASN A 228 -0.59 22.90 -34.16
N ASP A 229 -1.32 22.63 -33.07
CA ASP A 229 -2.75 22.79 -32.95
C ASP A 229 -3.04 24.22 -32.49
N ASN A 230 -2.66 25.18 -33.35
CA ASN A 230 -3.19 26.52 -33.33
C ASN A 230 -4.71 26.43 -33.56
N HIS A 231 -5.48 26.32 -32.48
CA HIS A 231 -6.83 26.88 -32.47
C HIS A 231 -6.68 28.40 -32.52
N THR A 232 -6.50 28.92 -33.73
CA THR A 232 -6.76 30.31 -34.06
C THR A 232 -8.21 30.60 -33.70
N ASP A 233 -8.41 31.30 -32.59
CA ASP A 233 -9.57 32.16 -32.41
C ASP A 233 -9.45 33.28 -33.47
N ASP A 234 -10.21 33.14 -34.55
CA ASP A 234 -10.46 34.22 -35.50
C ASP A 234 -11.97 34.45 -35.67
N ALA A 235 -12.35 35.67 -35.26
CA ALA A 235 -13.55 36.48 -35.60
C ALA A 235 -14.91 36.16 -34.95
#